data_AF-A0A1V1P1V0-F1
#
_entry.id   AF-A0A1V1P1V0-F1
#
_cell.length_a   1.000
_cell.length_b   1.000
_cell.length_c   1.000
_cell.angle_alpha   90.00
_cell.angle_beta   90.00
_cell.angle_gamma   90.00
#
_symmetry.space_group_name_H-M   'P 1'
#
loop_
_entity.id
_entity.type
_entity.pdbx_description
1 polymer ?
#
loop_
_entity_poly.entity_id
_entity_poly.type
_entity_poly.pdbx_seq_one_letter_code
_entity_poly.pdbx_strand_id
1 'polypeptide(L)'
;MFGNYWFDTATPTFLINILLKSEVSIPEIEKARLPKTHFSSFEPDNINIIAIMFQTGYLTIKAVEWIDQFSSLYAFDFPNSEVKEAFLELLMLSFAKIKTMILFIKQSKKTFTINDFN
;
A
#
# COMPACT_ATOMS: atom_id res chain seq x y z
N MET A 1 -12.13 7.55 -22.00
CA MET A 1 -12.06 7.52 -20.52
C MET A 1 -12.05 6.05 -20.16
N PHE A 2 -10.85 5.49 -19.93
CA PHE A 2 -10.71 4.07 -19.61
C PHE A 2 -11.10 3.88 -18.16
N GLY A 3 -12.18 3.13 -17.93
CA GLY A 3 -12.62 2.75 -16.61
C GLY A 3 -11.52 1.91 -15.96
N ASN A 4 -11.17 2.29 -14.74
CA ASN A 4 -10.22 1.63 -13.89
C ASN A 4 -10.88 0.34 -13.36
N TYR A 5 -11.14 -0.65 -14.24
CA TYR A 5 -11.96 -1.83 -13.95
C TYR A 5 -11.41 -2.68 -12.79
N TRP A 6 -10.11 -2.61 -12.51
CA TRP A 6 -9.50 -3.23 -11.34
C TRP A 6 -10.01 -2.65 -10.01
N PHE A 7 -10.40 -1.37 -9.99
CA PHE A 7 -10.86 -0.67 -8.78
C PHE A 7 -12.29 -0.98 -8.39
N ASP A 8 -13.13 -1.43 -9.34
CA ASP A 8 -14.53 -1.75 -9.05
C ASP A 8 -14.67 -3.01 -8.18
N THR A 9 -13.61 -3.84 -8.08
CA THR A 9 -13.63 -5.12 -7.36
C THR A 9 -12.70 -5.20 -6.15
N ALA A 10 -11.67 -4.36 -6.05
CA ALA A 10 -10.67 -4.44 -5.00
C ALA A 10 -10.84 -3.31 -3.99
N THR A 11 -11.03 -3.64 -2.71
CA THR A 11 -11.31 -2.71 -1.58
C THR A 11 -10.15 -1.71 -1.38
N PRO A 12 -10.14 -0.53 -2.00
CA PRO A 12 -8.95 0.30 -2.11
C PRO A 12 -8.54 0.88 -0.75
N THR A 13 -9.55 1.12 0.09
CA THR A 13 -9.39 1.73 1.41
C THR A 13 -8.65 0.84 2.40
N PHE A 14 -8.86 -0.49 2.33
CA PHE A 14 -8.18 -1.42 3.24
C PHE A 14 -6.68 -1.44 2.98
N LEU A 15 -6.28 -1.56 1.71
CA LEU A 15 -4.88 -1.61 1.33
C LEU A 15 -4.14 -0.30 1.66
N ILE A 16 -4.73 0.85 1.34
CA ILE A 16 -4.16 2.17 1.71
C ILE A 16 -3.92 2.25 3.22
N ASN A 17 -4.90 1.84 4.02
CA ASN A 17 -4.79 1.96 5.48
C ASN A 17 -3.66 1.11 6.05
N ILE A 18 -3.37 -0.05 5.44
CA ILE A 18 -2.25 -0.89 5.87
C ILE A 18 -0.92 -0.31 5.34
N LEU A 19 -0.87 0.16 4.10
CA LEU A 19 0.32 0.80 3.53
C LEU A 19 0.77 2.02 4.34
N LEU A 20 -0.17 2.88 4.69
CA LEU A 20 0.11 4.06 5.51
C LEU A 20 0.62 3.70 6.92
N LYS A 21 0.29 2.50 7.42
CA LYS A 21 0.77 1.99 8.71
C LYS A 21 2.10 1.25 8.60
N SER A 22 2.40 0.65 7.44
CA SER A 22 3.56 -0.22 7.28
C SER A 22 4.86 0.54 6.98
N GLU A 23 4.80 1.85 6.68
CA GLU A 23 5.97 2.71 6.35
C GLU A 23 6.84 2.21 5.17
N VAL A 24 6.34 1.24 4.40
CA VAL A 24 7.07 0.62 3.27
C VAL A 24 7.00 1.51 2.03
N SER A 25 8.15 1.72 1.40
CA SER A 25 8.29 2.46 0.15
C SER A 25 8.13 1.59 -1.10
N ILE A 26 7.78 2.19 -2.24
CA ILE A 26 7.62 1.47 -3.52
C ILE A 26 8.87 0.65 -3.90
N PRO A 27 10.10 1.18 -3.79
CA PRO A 27 11.30 0.41 -4.13
C PRO A 27 11.49 -0.81 -3.22
N GLU A 28 11.03 -0.77 -1.98
CA GLU A 28 11.07 -1.92 -1.07
C GLU A 28 10.05 -2.99 -1.47
N ILE A 29 8.88 -2.58 -1.97
CA ILE A 29 7.88 -3.50 -2.53
C ILE A 29 8.45 -4.25 -3.73
N GLU A 30 9.08 -3.53 -4.68
CA GLU A 30 9.64 -4.13 -5.91
C GLU A 30 10.88 -5.00 -5.63
N LYS A 31 11.63 -4.72 -4.57
CA LYS A 31 12.79 -5.51 -4.14
C LYS A 31 12.41 -6.63 -3.17
N ALA A 32 11.14 -6.74 -2.78
CA ALA A 32 10.71 -7.70 -1.78
C ALA A 32 11.04 -9.14 -2.21
N ARG A 33 11.56 -9.90 -1.24
CA ARG A 33 11.81 -11.33 -1.35
C ARG A 33 11.24 -12.01 -0.12
N LEU A 34 10.28 -12.92 -0.31
CA LEU A 34 9.67 -13.65 0.80
C LEU A 34 9.78 -15.16 0.59
N PRO A 35 10.01 -15.94 1.65
CA PRO A 35 9.79 -17.38 1.60
C PRO A 35 8.30 -17.69 1.46
N LYS A 36 7.98 -18.86 0.91
CA LYS A 36 6.58 -19.32 0.76
C LYS A 36 5.80 -19.33 2.07
N THR A 37 6.47 -19.56 3.20
CA THR A 37 5.85 -19.56 4.54
C THR A 37 5.19 -18.23 4.90
N HIS A 38 5.66 -17.12 4.36
CA HIS A 38 5.11 -15.79 4.60
C HIS A 38 3.88 -15.45 3.76
N PHE A 39 3.48 -16.33 2.83
CA PHE A 39 2.34 -16.05 1.94
C PHE A 39 1.01 -16.11 2.69
N SER A 40 0.98 -16.83 3.81
CA SER A 40 -0.24 -17.08 4.59
C SER A 40 -0.08 -16.75 6.07
N SER A 41 1.09 -16.24 6.50
CA SER A 41 1.31 -15.84 7.89
C SER A 41 0.54 -14.54 8.17
N PHE A 42 -0.71 -14.67 8.61
CA PHE A 42 -1.44 -13.58 9.23
C PHE A 42 -1.04 -13.52 10.71
N GLU A 43 0.10 -12.91 10.99
CA GLU A 43 0.43 -12.50 12.36
C GLU A 43 -0.35 -11.21 12.64
N PRO A 44 -1.32 -11.21 13.59
CA PRO A 44 -2.18 -10.04 13.84
C PRO A 44 -1.39 -8.78 14.19
N ASP A 45 -0.21 -8.96 14.80
CA ASP A 45 0.67 -7.88 15.25
C ASP A 45 1.76 -7.51 14.23
N ASN A 46 1.95 -8.30 13.17
CA ASN A 46 3.00 -8.11 12.17
C ASN A 46 2.56 -8.55 10.77
N ILE A 47 1.55 -7.86 10.26
CA ILE A 47 1.01 -8.11 8.93
C ILE A 47 2.05 -7.74 7.87
N ASN A 48 2.54 -8.72 7.12
CA ASN A 48 3.44 -8.48 6.00
C ASN A 48 2.67 -7.87 4.82
N ILE A 49 2.94 -6.59 4.52
CA ILE A 49 2.25 -5.86 3.45
C ILE A 49 2.42 -6.50 2.07
N ILE A 50 3.58 -7.11 1.78
CA ILE A 50 3.85 -7.78 0.51
C ILE A 50 2.94 -9.00 0.36
N ALA A 51 2.73 -9.76 1.43
CA ALA A 51 1.81 -10.89 1.45
C ALA A 51 0.37 -10.44 1.20
N ILE A 52 -0.08 -9.33 1.80
CA ILE A 52 -1.41 -8.77 1.53
C ILE A 52 -1.54 -8.32 0.08
N MET A 53 -0.57 -7.57 -0.44
CA MET A 53 -0.59 -7.11 -1.82
C MET A 53 -0.62 -8.27 -2.81
N PHE A 54 0.07 -9.38 -2.49
CA PHE A 54 0.00 -10.61 -3.26
C PHE A 54 -1.38 -11.29 -3.17
N GLN A 55 -1.93 -11.47 -1.97
CA GLN A 55 -3.25 -12.10 -1.77
C GLN A 55 -4.41 -11.30 -2.40
N THR A 56 -4.28 -9.99 -2.44
CA THR A 56 -5.27 -9.06 -3.03
C THR A 56 -5.02 -8.78 -4.52
N GLY A 57 -4.01 -9.40 -5.13
CA GLY A 57 -3.74 -9.35 -6.57
C GLY A 57 -2.98 -8.12 -7.06
N TYR A 58 -2.53 -7.24 -6.17
CA TYR A 58 -1.68 -6.09 -6.53
C TYR A 58 -0.25 -6.50 -6.90
N LEU A 59 0.24 -7.61 -6.33
CA LEU A 59 1.52 -8.21 -6.69
C LEU A 59 1.32 -9.63 -7.22
N THR A 60 2.24 -10.06 -8.07
CA THR A 60 2.39 -11.43 -8.53
C THR A 60 3.82 -11.91 -8.35
N ILE A 61 4.05 -13.22 -8.48
CA ILE A 61 5.40 -13.80 -8.45
C ILE A 61 6.08 -13.48 -9.78
N LYS A 62 7.19 -12.76 -9.71
CA LYS A 62 8.04 -12.43 -10.86
C LYS A 62 9.12 -13.47 -11.09
N ALA A 63 9.70 -13.98 -10.02
CA ALA A 63 10.78 -14.96 -10.08
C ALA A 63 10.84 -15.78 -8.78
N VAL A 64 11.50 -16.93 -8.89
CA VAL A 64 11.82 -17.80 -7.74
C VAL A 64 13.33 -17.97 -7.70
N GLU A 65 13.93 -17.58 -6.58
CA GLU A 65 15.35 -17.67 -6.30
C GLU A 65 15.57 -18.82 -5.34
N TRP A 66 16.18 -19.91 -5.81
CA TRP A 66 16.51 -21.07 -4.97
C TRP A 66 17.77 -20.77 -4.16
N ILE A 67 17.65 -20.85 -2.83
CA ILE A 67 18.81 -20.75 -1.94
C ILE A 67 19.46 -22.14 -1.82
N ASP A 68 18.64 -23.18 -1.66
CA ASP A 68 19.06 -24.58 -1.63
C ASP A 68 17.94 -25.52 -2.14
N GLN A 69 18.10 -26.83 -1.94
CA GLN A 69 17.16 -27.87 -2.41
C GLN A 69 15.78 -27.84 -1.70
N PHE A 70 15.71 -27.20 -0.53
CA PHE A 70 14.55 -27.16 0.37
C PHE A 70 14.04 -25.74 0.61
N SER A 71 14.80 -24.70 0.25
CA SER A 71 14.45 -23.30 0.49
C SER A 71 14.52 -22.42 -0.76
N SER A 72 13.50 -21.56 -0.90
CA SER A 72 13.37 -20.61 -2.01
C SER A 72 12.80 -19.28 -1.54
N LEU A 73 13.21 -18.21 -2.21
CA LEU A 73 12.68 -16.87 -2.08
C LEU A 73 11.88 -16.51 -3.32
N TYR A 74 10.76 -15.86 -3.11
CA TYR A 74 9.87 -15.42 -4.16
C TYR A 74 10.01 -13.92 -4.34
N ALA A 75 10.31 -13.50 -5.57
CA ALA A 75 10.34 -12.12 -5.99
C ALA A 75 8.94 -11.67 -6.40
N PHE A 76 8.57 -10.45 -6.02
CA PHE A 76 7.27 -9.88 -6.32
C PHE A 76 7.39 -8.66 -7.22
N ASP A 77 6.38 -8.46 -8.06
CA ASP A 77 6.22 -7.26 -8.88
C ASP A 77 4.74 -7.08 -9.24
N PHE A 78 4.38 -5.92 -9.77
CA PHE A 78 3.04 -5.68 -10.28
C PHE A 78 2.78 -6.55 -11.51
N PRO A 79 1.57 -7.13 -11.66
CA PRO A 79 1.26 -8.02 -12.77
C PRO A 79 1.29 -7.33 -14.14
N ASN A 80 0.97 -6.03 -14.17
CA ASN A 80 1.00 -5.19 -15.37
C ASN A 80 1.11 -3.70 -14.98
N SER A 81 1.26 -2.83 -15.98
CA SER A 81 1.34 -1.38 -15.78
C SER A 81 0.05 -0.76 -15.26
N GLU A 82 -1.13 -1.28 -15.64
CA GLU A 82 -2.42 -0.77 -15.19
C GLU A 82 -2.58 -0.91 -13.67
N VAL A 83 -2.26 -2.07 -13.11
CA VAL A 83 -2.31 -2.31 -11.66
C VAL A 83 -1.30 -1.43 -10.91
N LYS A 84 -0.12 -1.20 -11.49
CA LYS A 84 0.89 -0.30 -10.93
C LYS A 84 0.42 1.16 -10.93
N GLU A 85 -0.12 1.64 -12.06
CA GLU A 85 -0.64 3.00 -12.21
C GLU A 85 -1.81 3.24 -11.26
N ALA A 86 -2.75 2.29 -11.21
CA ALA A 86 -3.85 2.26 -10.26
C ALA A 86 -3.37 2.41 -8.80
N PHE A 87 -2.38 1.61 -8.42
CA PHE A 87 -1.80 1.64 -7.09
C PHE A 87 -1.14 2.99 -6.76
N LEU A 88 -0.37 3.56 -7.69
CA LEU A 88 0.29 4.85 -7.51
C LEU A 88 -0.71 6.00 -7.43
N GLU A 89 -1.75 6.01 -8.27
CA GLU A 89 -2.84 6.98 -8.22
C GLU A 89 -3.52 6.95 -6.84
N LEU A 90 -3.80 5.75 -6.33
CA LEU A 90 -4.41 5.55 -5.03
C LEU A 90 -3.54 6.11 -3.90
N LEU A 91 -2.23 5.85 -3.96
CA LEU A 91 -1.27 6.37 -3.00
C LEU A 91 -1.21 7.91 -3.05
N MET A 92 -1.17 8.51 -4.25
CA MET A 92 -1.18 9.97 -4.43
C MET A 92 -2.45 10.60 -3.88
N LEU A 93 -3.63 10.03 -4.14
CA LEU A 93 -4.91 10.51 -3.61
C LEU A 93 -4.93 10.46 -2.08
N SER A 94 -4.37 9.40 -1.48
CA SER A 94 -4.30 9.25 -0.03
C SER A 94 -3.44 10.35 0.62
N PHE A 95 -2.26 10.64 0.06
CA PHE A 95 -1.39 11.72 0.53
C PHE A 95 -2.01 13.11 0.32
N ALA A 96 -2.66 13.34 -0.81
CA ALA A 96 -3.37 14.60 -1.07
C ALA A 96 -4.48 14.83 -0.03
N LYS A 97 -5.26 13.78 0.29
CA LYS A 97 -6.31 13.84 1.33
C LYS A 97 -5.73 14.20 2.70
N ILE A 98 -4.60 13.59 3.09
CA ILE A 98 -3.92 13.90 4.35
C ILE A 98 -3.46 15.38 4.37
N LYS A 99 -2.83 15.86 3.29
CA LYS A 99 -2.38 17.26 3.19
C LYS A 99 -3.55 18.24 3.32
N THR A 100 -4.66 17.99 2.61
CA THR A 100 -5.88 18.80 2.70
C THR A 100 -6.46 18.80 4.11
N MET A 101 -6.50 17.64 4.77
CA MET A 101 -6.96 17.53 6.16
C MET A 101 -6.08 18.31 7.14
N ILE A 102 -4.76 18.26 6.99
CA ILE A 102 -3.81 19.05 7.81
C ILE A 102 -4.02 20.55 7.57
N LEU A 103 -4.21 20.98 6.32
CA LEU A 103 -4.48 22.39 5.99
C LEU A 103 -5.80 22.87 6.59
N PHE A 104 -6.85 22.04 6.56
CA PHE A 104 -8.11 22.34 7.20
C PHE A 104 -7.95 22.50 8.71
N ILE A 105 -7.30 21.54 9.40
CA ILE A 105 -7.05 21.61 10.85
C ILE A 105 -6.24 22.85 11.22
N LYS A 106 -5.21 23.20 10.43
CA LYS A 106 -4.40 24.42 10.63
C LYS A 106 -5.24 25.69 10.53
N GLN A 107 -6.14 25.78 9.54
CA GLN A 107 -7.04 26.92 9.37
C GLN A 107 -8.04 27.00 10.53
N SER A 108 -8.67 25.88 10.90
CA SER A 108 -9.62 25.86 12.02
C SER A 108 -8.96 26.33 13.32
N LYS A 109 -7.77 25.84 13.66
CA LYS A 109 -7.03 26.27 14.88
C LYS A 109 -6.73 27.77 14.90
N LYS A 110 -6.38 28.36 13.74
CA LYS A 110 -6.10 29.79 13.63
C LYS A 110 -7.36 30.64 13.91
N THR A 111 -8.53 30.17 13.47
CA THR A 111 -9.82 30.86 13.71
C THR A 111 -10.24 30.82 15.18
N PHE A 112 -10.00 29.71 15.90
CA PHE A 112 -10.31 29.62 17.33
C PHE A 112 -9.43 30.57 18.17
N THR A 113 -8.13 30.68 17.89
CA THR A 113 -7.23 31.59 18.64
C THR A 113 -7.53 33.08 18.46
N ILE A 114 -8.29 33.49 17.45
CA ILE A 114 -8.62 34.90 17.20
C ILE A 114 -9.93 35.31 17.90
N ASN A 115 -10.81 34.35 18.20
CA ASN A 115 -12.12 34.64 18.81
C ASN A 115 -12.14 34.57 20.34
N ASP A 116 -11.11 33.99 20.98
CA ASP A 116 -11.04 33.82 22.44
C ASP A 116 -10.36 35.01 23.18
N PHE A 117 -10.10 36.13 22.49
CA PHE A 117 -9.46 37.35 23.05
C PHE A 117 -10.31 38.63 22.91
N ASN A 118 -11.62 38.53 22.69
CA ASN A 118 -12.55 39.68 22.73
C ASN A 118 -13.53 39.59 23.90
#